data_AF-A0A7V5PPK8-F1
#
_entry.id   AF-A0A7V5PPK8-F1
#
_cell.length_a   1.000
_cell.length_b   1.000
_cell.length_c   1.000
_cell.angle_alpha   90.00
_cell.angle_beta   90.00
_cell.angle_gamma   90.00
#
_symmetry.space_group_name_H-M   'P 1'
#
loop_
_entity.id
_entity.type
_entity.pdbx_description
1 polymer ?
#
loop_
_entity_poly.entity_id
_entity_poly.type
_entity_poly.pdbx_seq_one_letter_code
_entity_poly.pdbx_strand_id
1 'polypeptide(L)'
;ELRFPLIDRLGIRLPLGSISFNSIRGALFVDAGNAWNDTWEGLKGSFGLGVRVRVGGFLVLRYDIGRRTDFKTFSGRTYSQFFFGWDF
;
A
#
# COMPACT_ATOMS: atom_id res chain seq x y z
N GLU A 1 -4.72 7.69 -4.30
CA GLU A 1 -5.02 6.54 -3.42
C GLU A 1 -6.39 6.72 -2.75
N LEU A 2 -7.30 5.77 -2.95
CA LEU A 2 -8.59 5.69 -2.24
C LEU A 2 -8.45 4.71 -1.08
N ARG A 3 -8.60 5.19 0.14
CA ARG A 3 -8.56 4.38 1.36
C ARG A 3 -9.98 4.07 1.84
N PHE A 4 -10.19 2.85 2.34
CA PHE A 4 -11.49 2.45 2.89
C PHE A 4 -11.31 1.57 4.15
N PRO A 5 -12.31 1.56 5.06
CA PRO A 5 -12.33 0.63 6.18
C PRO A 5 -12.34 -0.81 5.67
N LEU A 6 -11.35 -1.62 6.07
CA LEU A 6 -11.32 -3.05 5.75
C LEU A 6 -11.73 -3.87 6.98
N ILE A 7 -11.04 -3.66 8.11
CA ILE A 7 -11.38 -4.25 9.40
C ILE A 7 -11.15 -3.18 10.48
N ASP A 8 -12.19 -2.81 11.21
CA ASP A 8 -12.05 -1.78 12.25
C ASP A 8 -11.34 -2.28 13.50
N ARG A 9 -11.56 -3.55 13.87
CA ARG A 9 -10.89 -4.19 15.00
C ARG A 9 -10.69 -5.67 14.76
N LEU A 10 -9.44 -6.11 14.85
CA LEU A 10 -9.04 -7.51 14.85
C LEU A 10 -8.37 -7.83 16.19
N GLY A 11 -9.05 -8.59 17.04
CA GLY A 11 -8.51 -9.09 18.31
C GLY A 11 -8.08 -10.54 18.17
N ILE A 12 -6.84 -10.84 18.56
CA ILE A 12 -6.30 -12.20 18.61
C ILE A 12 -6.03 -12.53 20.07
N ARG A 13 -6.72 -13.57 20.58
CA ARG A 13 -6.49 -14.11 21.92
C ARG A 13 -5.41 -15.19 21.85
N LEU A 14 -4.35 -15.00 22.60
CA LEU A 14 -3.23 -15.92 22.74
C LEU A 14 -3.23 -16.49 24.17
N PRO A 15 -2.58 -17.64 24.42
CA PRO A 15 -2.50 -18.22 25.78
C PRO A 15 -1.89 -17.28 26.83
N LEU A 16 -1.05 -16.32 26.42
CA LEU A 16 -0.33 -15.38 27.29
C LEU A 16 -0.89 -13.94 27.26
N GLY A 17 -2.01 -13.69 26.59
CA GLY A 17 -2.60 -12.35 26.50
C GLY A 17 -3.40 -12.12 25.22
N SER A 18 -3.78 -10.87 24.96
CA SER A 18 -4.50 -10.48 23.74
C SER A 18 -3.75 -9.39 22.98
N ILE A 19 -3.68 -9.52 21.67
CA ILE A 19 -3.19 -8.48 20.77
C ILE A 19 -4.40 -7.96 19.98
N SER A 20 -4.50 -6.65 19.81
CA SER A 20 -5.54 -6.05 18.97
C SER A 20 -4.94 -5.10 17.94
N PHE A 21 -5.37 -5.27 16.70
CA PHE A 21 -5.11 -4.33 15.62
C PHE A 21 -6.38 -3.53 15.38
N ASN A 22 -6.25 -2.21 15.42
CA ASN A 22 -7.35 -1.30 15.15
C ASN A 22 -7.10 -0.58 13.83
N SER A 23 -8.18 -0.17 13.17
CA SER A 23 -8.12 0.62 11.94
C SER A 23 -7.30 -0.03 10.83
N ILE A 24 -7.54 -1.30 10.52
CA ILE A 24 -6.99 -1.93 9.31
C ILE A 24 -7.72 -1.30 8.11
N ARG A 25 -6.95 -0.70 7.20
CA ARG A 25 -7.49 0.00 6.03
C ARG A 25 -7.03 -0.67 4.75
N GLY A 26 -7.98 -0.89 3.86
CA GLY A 26 -7.69 -1.21 2.47
C GLY A 26 -7.36 0.07 1.72
N ALA A 27 -6.61 -0.04 0.62
CA ALA A 27 -6.58 1.01 -0.37
C ALA A 27 -6.55 0.47 -1.79
N LEU A 28 -7.14 1.26 -2.68
CA LEU A 28 -6.95 1.18 -4.12
C LEU A 28 -6.06 2.35 -4.51
N PHE A 29 -5.05 2.11 -5.34
CA PHE A 29 -4.19 3.19 -5.81
C PHE A 29 -4.01 3.13 -7.31
N VAL A 30 -3.82 4.31 -7.88
CA VAL A 30 -3.38 4.56 -9.24
C VAL A 30 -2.40 5.72 -9.10
N ASP A 31 -1.16 5.50 -9.51
CA ASP A 31 -0.07 6.45 -9.43
C ASP A 31 0.43 6.75 -10.84
N ALA A 32 0.90 7.97 -11.03
CA ALA A 32 1.51 8.42 -12.26
C ALA A 32 2.66 9.37 -11.92
N GLY A 33 3.78 9.24 -12.62
CA GLY A 33 4.95 10.07 -12.40
C GLY A 33 5.94 10.00 -13.54
N ASN A 34 6.76 11.03 -13.65
CA ASN A 34 7.90 11.08 -14.54
C ASN A 34 8.99 11.97 -13.93
N ALA A 35 10.25 11.71 -14.27
CA ALA A 35 11.39 12.55 -13.95
C ALA A 35 12.31 12.60 -15.18
N TRP A 36 12.66 13.80 -15.64
CA TRP A 36 13.50 14.01 -16.81
C TRP A 36 14.42 15.22 -16.61
N ASN A 37 15.53 15.26 -17.35
CA ASN A 37 16.43 16.41 -17.40
C ASN A 37 16.28 17.12 -18.75
N ASP A 38 16.70 16.46 -19.84
CA ASP A 38 16.75 17.09 -21.18
C ASP A 38 15.60 16.61 -22.08
N THR A 39 15.28 15.32 -22.06
CA THR A 39 14.30 14.70 -22.96
C THR A 39 13.20 13.96 -22.18
N TRP A 40 11.96 14.16 -22.59
CA TRP A 40 10.80 13.51 -21.97
C TRP A 40 10.58 12.09 -22.52
N GLU A 41 10.70 11.08 -21.65
CA GLU A 41 10.56 9.66 -22.02
C GLU A 41 9.15 9.07 -21.82
N GLY A 42 8.17 9.88 -21.41
CA GLY A 42 6.81 9.42 -21.16
C GLY A 42 6.47 9.22 -19.69
N LEU A 43 5.16 9.14 -19.42
CA LEU A 43 4.64 8.96 -18.07
C LEU A 43 4.76 7.48 -17.66
N LYS A 44 5.27 7.23 -16.46
CA LYS A 44 5.21 5.91 -15.81
C LYS A 44 4.07 5.90 -14.82
N GLY A 45 3.43 4.76 -14.67
CA GLY A 45 2.33 4.60 -13.73
C GLY A 45 2.32 3.24 -13.07
N SER A 46 1.53 3.14 -12.01
CA SER A 46 1.21 1.91 -11.31
C SER A 46 -0.22 1.93 -10.84
N PHE A 47 -0.81 0.76 -10.67
CA PHE A 47 -2.09 0.62 -10.01
C PHE A 47 -2.13 -0.67 -9.21
N GLY A 48 -2.95 -0.71 -8.17
CA GLY A 48 -3.01 -1.87 -7.31
C GLY A 48 -3.86 -1.71 -6.07
N LEU A 49 -3.66 -2.67 -5.18
CA LEU A 49 -4.37 -2.85 -3.92
C LEU A 49 -3.35 -2.81 -2.78
N GLY A 50 -3.77 -2.31 -1.63
CA GLY A 50 -2.92 -2.30 -0.44
C GLY A 50 -3.68 -2.51 0.86
N VAL A 51 -2.95 -2.93 1.88
CA VAL A 51 -3.42 -3.03 3.27
C VAL A 51 -2.50 -2.21 4.16
N ARG A 52 -3.10 -1.42 5.05
CA ARG A 52 -2.42 -0.57 6.03
C ARG A 52 -2.87 -0.96 7.43
N VAL A 53 -1.93 -1.25 8.32
CA VAL A 53 -2.18 -1.59 9.73
C VAL A 53 -1.40 -0.63 10.61
N ARG A 54 -2.09 0.06 11.52
CA ARG A 54 -1.43 0.88 12.55
C ARG A 54 -1.10 0.02 13.77
N VAL A 55 0.13 0.14 14.26
CA VAL A 55 0.66 -0.57 15.42
C VAL A 55 1.13 0.45 16.45
N GLY A 56 0.60 0.37 17.67
CA GLY A 56 0.98 1.27 18.76
C GLY A 56 0.57 2.74 18.58
N GLY A 57 -0.11 3.10 17.47
CA GLY A 57 -0.53 4.47 17.17
C GLY A 57 0.53 5.32 16.46
N PHE A 58 1.75 4.82 16.29
CA PHE A 58 2.86 5.57 15.67
C PHE A 58 3.60 4.79 14.58
N LEU A 59 3.50 3.45 14.57
CA LEU A 59 4.04 2.62 13.49
C LEU A 59 2.94 2.25 12.50
N VAL A 60 3.31 2.16 11.23
CA VAL A 60 2.47 1.68 10.15
C VAL A 60 3.15 0.52 9.43
N LEU A 61 2.39 -0.54 9.24
CA LEU A 61 2.70 -1.62 8.31
C LEU A 61 1.88 -1.39 7.05
N ARG A 62 2.55 -1.35 5.90
CA ARG A 62 1.91 -1.25 4.59
C ARG A 62 2.35 -2.41 3.73
N TYR A 63 1.38 -3.02 3.07
CA TYR A 63 1.64 -4.04 2.08
C TYR A 63 0.82 -3.72 0.84
N ASP A 64 1.50 -3.51 -0.29
CA ASP A 64 0.90 -3.15 -1.56
C ASP A 64 1.24 -4.21 -2.61
N ILE A 65 0.26 -4.56 -3.44
CA ILE A 65 0.40 -5.43 -4.61
C ILE A 65 -0.15 -4.67 -5.81
N GLY A 66 0.60 -4.62 -6.90
CA GLY A 66 0.18 -3.88 -8.08
C GLY A 66 0.87 -4.28 -9.36
N ARG A 67 0.54 -3.57 -10.44
CA ARG A 67 1.18 -3.67 -11.75
C ARG A 67 1.64 -2.30 -12.22
N ARG A 68 2.71 -2.29 -13.01
CA ARG A 68 3.24 -1.08 -13.65
C ARG A 68 2.64 -0.91 -15.04
N THR A 69 2.56 0.34 -15.48
CA THR A 69 2.06 0.72 -16.81
C THR A 69 2.82 1.93 -17.34
N ASP A 70 2.90 2.05 -18.65
CA ASP A 70 3.28 3.27 -19.37
C ASP A 70 2.06 3.95 -20.02
N PHE A 71 0.86 3.63 -19.54
CA PHE A 71 -0.45 4.08 -20.05
C PHE A 71 -0.78 3.61 -21.47
N LYS A 72 0.08 2.78 -22.07
CA LYS A 72 -0.17 2.09 -23.35
C LYS A 72 -0.26 0.59 -23.15
N THR A 73 0.57 0.07 -22.26
CA THR A 73 0.69 -1.35 -21.94
C THR A 73 0.68 -1.57 -20.43
N PHE A 74 0.26 -2.76 -20.03
CA PHE A 74 0.38 -3.23 -18.65
C PHE A 74 1.51 -4.24 -18.57
N SER A 75 2.37 -4.08 -17.56
CA SER A 75 3.40 -5.08 -17.30
C SER A 75 2.74 -6.42 -16.95
N GLY A 76 3.23 -7.51 -17.54
CA GLY A 76 2.82 -8.87 -17.18
C GLY A 76 3.26 -9.29 -15.77
N ARG A 77 4.16 -8.52 -15.13
CA ARG A 77 4.69 -8.81 -13.80
C ARG A 77 3.94 -8.01 -12.73
N THR A 78 3.40 -8.72 -11.76
CA THR A 78 2.90 -8.14 -10.51
C THR A 78 4.09 -7.86 -9.58
N TYR A 79 4.09 -6.70 -8.94
CA TYR A 79 5.02 -6.39 -7.85
C TYR A 79 4.31 -6.47 -6.50
N SER A 80 5.08 -6.75 -5.45
CA SER A 80 4.66 -6.61 -4.06
C SER A 80 5.68 -5.75 -3.33
N GLN A 81 5.19 -4.89 -2.44
CA GLN A 81 6.02 -4.00 -1.64
C GLN A 81 5.55 -4.06 -0.18
N PHE A 82 6.51 -4.18 0.73
CA PHE A 82 6.28 -4.16 2.16
C PHE A 82 7.01 -2.96 2.78
N PHE A 83 6.33 -2.27 3.68
CA PHE A 83 6.90 -1.18 4.46
C PHE A 83 6.52 -1.34 5.92
N PHE A 84 7.49 -1.10 6.80
CA PHE A 84 7.29 -1.01 8.24
C PHE A 84 8.11 0.16 8.77
N GLY A 85 7.44 1.12 9.41
CA GLY A 85 8.11 2.31 9.91
C GLY A 85 7.12 3.33 10.48
N TRP A 86 7.60 4.55 10.66
CA TRP A 86 6.80 5.66 11.18
C TRP A 86 5.72 6.09 10.19
N ASP A 87 4.54 6.42 10.72
CA ASP A 87 3.47 7.08 9.98
C ASP A 87 3.90 8.54 9.75
N PHE A 88 4.14 8.92 8.49
CA PHE A 88 4.59 10.27 8.07
C PHE A 88 3.50 11.00 7.29
#